data_AF-A0A3D3UXI6-F1
#
_entry.id   AF-A0A3D3UXI6-F1
#
_cell.length_a   1.000
_cell.length_b   1.000
_cell.length_c   1.000
_cell.angle_alpha   90.00
_cell.angle_beta   90.00
_cell.angle_gamma   90.00
#
_symmetry.space_group_name_H-M   'P 1'
#
loop_
_entity.id
_entity.type
_entity.pdbx_description
1 polymer ?
#
loop_
_entity_poly.entity_id
_entity_poly.type
_entity_poly.pdbx_seq_one_letter_code
_entity_poly.pdbx_strand_id
1 'polypeptide(L)'
;DRDNTILGIVSYAWGGFGAAFGPLVLFALFSRRTSWQSALAGMVIGTVVLVLWKQIGLSDKMYEIVPGFAANCFMILLVNLLIGQKDERVLQEFDEVVNEIKR
;
A
#
# COMPACT_ATOMS: atom_id res chain seq x y z
N ASP A 1 25.78 -10.92 20.62
CA ASP A 1 24.48 -10.68 19.95
C ASP A 1 23.98 -9.25 20.11
N ARG A 2 24.66 -8.28 19.49
CA ARG A 2 24.19 -6.88 19.37
C ARG A 2 23.61 -6.56 17.99
N ASP A 3 23.82 -7.46 17.03
CA ASP A 3 23.45 -7.26 15.62
C ASP A 3 21.97 -7.55 15.32
N ASN A 4 21.33 -8.39 16.14
CA ASN A 4 19.90 -8.72 15.99
C ASN A 4 18.97 -7.53 16.25
N THR A 5 19.41 -6.54 17.03
CA THR A 5 18.54 -5.41 17.40
C THR A 5 18.39 -4.39 16.28
N ILE A 6 19.47 -4.08 15.55
CA ILE A 6 19.43 -3.10 14.45
C ILE A 6 18.71 -3.69 13.25
N LEU A 7 19.07 -4.92 12.85
CA LEU A 7 18.42 -5.61 11.73
C LEU A 7 16.92 -5.82 12.00
N GLY A 8 16.51 -6.11 13.25
CA GLY A 8 15.10 -6.23 13.62
C GLY A 8 14.32 -4.90 13.52
N ILE A 9 14.90 -3.79 13.99
CA ILE A 9 14.27 -2.46 13.90
C ILE A 9 14.15 -2.00 12.45
N VAL A 10 15.21 -2.18 11.65
CA VAL A 10 15.21 -1.82 10.23
C VAL A 10 14.21 -2.67 9.46
N SER A 11 14.16 -3.98 9.70
CA SER A 11 13.20 -4.88 9.05
C SER A 11 11.76 -4.50 9.39
N TYR A 12 11.49 -4.10 10.63
CA TYR A 12 10.19 -3.59 11.04
C TYR A 12 9.80 -2.30 10.32
N ALA A 13 10.72 -1.34 10.23
CA ALA A 13 10.48 -0.08 9.52
C ALA A 13 10.24 -0.31 8.01
N TRP A 14 11.03 -1.17 7.39
CA TRP A 14 10.82 -1.62 6.00
C TRP A 14 9.50 -2.37 5.84
N GLY A 15 9.05 -3.09 6.86
CA GLY A 15 7.73 -3.70 6.86
C GLY A 15 6.60 -2.69 6.84
N GLY A 16 6.70 -1.64 7.66
CA GLY A 16 5.83 -0.47 7.63
C GLY A 16 5.70 0.12 6.23
N PHE A 17 6.85 0.36 5.59
CA PHE A 17 6.92 0.90 4.24
C PHE A 17 6.30 -0.04 3.20
N GLY A 18 6.62 -1.34 3.26
CA GLY A 18 6.07 -2.35 2.35
C GLY A 18 4.55 -2.49 2.45
N ALA A 19 4.00 -2.43 3.66
CA ALA A 19 2.55 -2.49 3.89
C ALA A 19 1.82 -1.23 3.40
N ALA A 20 2.44 -0.05 3.50
CA ALA A 20 1.84 1.22 3.10
C ALA A 20 1.99 1.53 1.60
N PHE A 21 3.20 1.38 1.06
CA PHE A 21 3.53 1.77 -0.31
C PHE A 21 3.42 0.62 -1.31
N GLY A 22 3.64 -0.63 -0.89
CA GLY A 22 3.58 -1.78 -1.79
C GLY A 22 2.26 -1.90 -2.56
N PRO A 23 1.10 -1.96 -1.85
CA PRO A 23 -0.21 -1.99 -2.49
C PRO A 23 -0.45 -0.76 -3.36
N LEU A 24 -0.14 0.43 -2.83
CA LEU A 24 -0.34 1.68 -3.54
C LEU A 24 0.40 1.70 -4.88
N VAL A 25 1.67 1.33 -4.92
CA VAL A 25 2.45 1.31 -6.17
C VAL A 25 1.84 0.34 -7.17
N LEU A 26 1.42 -0.85 -6.75
CA LEU A 26 0.75 -1.80 -7.63
C LEU A 26 -0.57 -1.24 -8.19
N PHE A 27 -1.39 -0.62 -7.34
CA PHE A 27 -2.64 0.00 -7.77
C PHE A 27 -2.42 1.24 -8.63
N ALA A 28 -1.35 2.00 -8.43
CA ALA A 28 -1.02 3.15 -9.27
C ALA A 28 -0.60 2.71 -10.68
N LEU A 29 0.10 1.58 -10.81
CA LEU A 29 0.57 1.06 -12.10
C LEU A 29 -0.53 0.31 -12.86
N PHE A 30 -1.36 -0.49 -12.17
CA PHE A 30 -2.30 -1.39 -12.83
C PHE A 30 -3.76 -0.91 -12.77
N SER A 31 -4.07 0.13 -12.00
CA SER A 31 -5.44 0.65 -11.88
C SER A 31 -5.52 2.13 -12.24
N ARG A 32 -6.14 2.39 -13.40
CA ARG A 32 -6.51 3.74 -13.88
C ARG A 32 -7.40 4.52 -12.92
N ARG A 33 -8.12 3.84 -12.01
CA ARG A 33 -9.07 4.45 -11.08
C ARG A 33 -8.47 4.92 -9.75
N THR A 34 -7.16 4.73 -9.55
CA THR A 34 -6.51 5.04 -8.28
C THR A 34 -6.42 6.56 -8.09
N SER A 35 -7.11 7.06 -7.06
CA SER A 35 -7.13 8.49 -6.70
C SER A 35 -6.17 8.79 -5.55
N TRP A 36 -5.84 10.07 -5.34
CA TRP A 36 -5.02 10.50 -4.19
C TRP A 36 -5.67 10.15 -2.85
N GLN A 37 -7.01 10.15 -2.79
CA GLN A 37 -7.76 9.78 -1.58
C GLN A 37 -7.65 8.29 -1.31
N SER A 38 -7.75 7.46 -2.34
CA SER A 38 -7.52 6.02 -2.25
C SER A 38 -6.10 5.73 -1.78
N ALA A 39 -5.13 6.44 -2.34
CA ALA A 39 -3.73 6.30 -1.97
C ALA A 39 -3.48 6.65 -0.51
N LEU A 40 -3.96 7.80 -0.06
CA LEU A 40 -3.78 8.25 1.32
C LEU A 40 -4.49 7.33 2.31
N ALA A 41 -5.74 6.97 2.03
CA ALA A 41 -6.52 6.07 2.88
C ALA A 41 -5.85 4.69 2.99
N GLY A 42 -5.38 4.13 1.87
CA GLY A 42 -4.65 2.88 1.81
C GLY A 42 -3.37 2.90 2.65
N MET A 43 -2.52 3.93 2.45
CA MET A 43 -1.27 4.09 3.21
C MET A 43 -1.54 4.15 4.72
N VAL A 44 -2.50 4.99 5.15
CA VAL A 44 -2.84 5.14 6.57
C VAL A 44 -3.33 3.82 7.16
N ILE A 45 -4.30 3.16 6.51
CA ILE A 45 -4.87 1.90 7.00
C ILE A 45 -3.80 0.79 7.02
N GLY A 46 -2.96 0.68 6.00
CA GLY A 46 -1.89 -0.32 5.94
C GLY A 46 -0.89 -0.16 7.07
N THR A 47 -0.44 1.07 7.34
CA THR A 47 0.48 1.35 8.45
C THR A 47 -0.18 1.10 9.80
N VAL A 48 -1.43 1.56 10.01
CA VAL A 48 -2.14 1.37 11.29
C VAL A 48 -2.35 -0.11 11.59
N VAL A 49 -2.80 -0.90 10.61
CA VAL A 49 -3.00 -2.34 10.78
C VAL A 49 -1.69 -3.04 11.12
N LEU A 50 -0.59 -2.68 10.47
CA LEU A 50 0.72 -3.24 10.79
C LEU A 50 1.13 -2.95 12.24
N VAL A 51 0.99 -1.70 12.69
CA VAL A 51 1.35 -1.30 14.06
C VAL A 51 0.47 -2.01 15.10
N LEU A 52 -0.84 -2.10 14.85
CA LEU A 52 -1.78 -2.81 15.73
C LEU A 52 -1.48 -4.31 15.77
N TRP A 53 -1.15 -4.91 14.63
CA TRP A 53 -0.80 -6.33 14.54
C TRP A 53 0.41 -6.66 15.43
N LYS A 54 1.42 -5.78 15.42
CA LYS A 54 2.58 -5.88 16.29
C LYS A 54 2.23 -5.71 17.76
N GLN A 55 1.41 -4.72 18.11
CA GLN A 55 1.02 -4.48 19.50
C GLN A 55 0.25 -5.65 20.13
N ILE A 56 -0.55 -6.36 19.33
CA ILE A 56 -1.34 -7.51 19.81
C ILE A 56 -0.47 -8.79 19.93
N GLY A 57 0.79 -8.76 19.49
CA GLY A 57 1.71 -9.90 19.57
C GLY A 57 1.38 -11.02 18.57
N LEU A 58 0.64 -10.72 17.51
CA LEU A 58 0.31 -11.68 16.44
C LEU A 58 1.47 -11.89 15.45
N SER A 59 2.53 -11.09 15.58
CA SER A 59 3.73 -11.12 14.76
C SER A 59 4.45 -12.47 14.81
N ASP A 60 4.37 -13.18 15.93
CA ASP A 60 4.96 -14.52 16.10
C ASP A 60 4.25 -15.58 15.26
N LYS A 61 3.00 -15.34 14.84
CA LYS A 61 2.21 -16.26 14.00
C LYS A 61 2.28 -15.92 12.52
N MET A 62 2.24 -14.62 12.19
CA MET A 62 2.24 -14.15 10.81
C MET A 62 2.94 -12.80 10.71
N TYR A 63 3.78 -12.69 9.69
CA TYR A 63 4.55 -11.48 9.43
C TYR A 63 3.64 -10.26 9.23
N GLU A 64 3.92 -9.17 9.95
CA GLU A 64 3.06 -7.99 10.11
C GLU A 64 2.78 -7.24 8.79
N ILE A 65 3.65 -7.42 7.79
CA ILE A 65 3.45 -6.86 6.44
C ILE A 65 2.19 -7.44 5.79
N VAL A 66 1.97 -8.75 5.90
CA VAL A 66 0.88 -9.45 5.21
C VAL A 66 -0.50 -8.86 5.54
N PRO A 67 -0.91 -8.71 6.81
CA PRO A 67 -2.20 -8.12 7.15
C PRO A 67 -2.28 -6.63 6.82
N GLY A 68 -1.19 -5.87 7.01
CA GLY A 68 -1.14 -4.45 6.65
C GLY A 68 -1.30 -4.23 5.15
N PHE A 69 -0.60 -5.03 4.34
CA PHE A 69 -0.69 -5.03 2.88
C PHE A 69 -2.10 -5.38 2.42
N ALA A 70 -2.70 -6.43 2.98
CA ALA A 70 -4.06 -6.85 2.62
C ALA A 70 -5.12 -5.78 2.98
N ALA A 71 -5.01 -5.17 4.16
CA ALA A 71 -5.91 -4.11 4.59
C ALA A 71 -5.79 -2.86 3.71
N ASN A 72 -4.58 -2.50 3.30
CA ASN A 72 -4.34 -1.42 2.36
C ASN A 72 -4.93 -1.72 0.97
N CYS A 73 -4.69 -2.91 0.40
CA CYS A 73 -5.33 -3.34 -0.85
C CYS A 73 -6.87 -3.21 -0.77
N PHE A 74 -7.46 -3.71 0.32
CA PHE A 74 -8.90 -3.63 0.54
C PHE A 74 -9.39 -2.17 0.61
N MET A 75 -8.67 -1.31 1.32
CA MET A 75 -9.03 0.09 1.44
C MET A 75 -8.93 0.84 0.11
N ILE A 76 -7.86 0.62 -0.66
CA ILE A 76 -7.71 1.22 -1.99
C ILE A 76 -8.86 0.77 -2.90
N LEU A 77 -9.19 -0.52 -2.92
CA LEU A 77 -10.31 -1.05 -3.71
C LEU A 77 -11.64 -0.40 -3.32
N LEU A 78 -11.89 -0.27 -2.02
CA LEU A 78 -13.12 0.32 -1.50
C LEU A 78 -13.25 1.79 -1.91
N VAL A 79 -12.19 2.60 -1.73
CA VAL A 79 -12.22 4.02 -2.08
C VAL A 79 -12.24 4.23 -3.60
N ASN A 80 -11.58 3.36 -4.37
CA ASN A 80 -11.67 3.38 -5.83
C ASN A 80 -13.09 3.09 -6.33
N LEU A 81 -13.84 2.23 -5.62
CA LEU A 81 -15.24 1.93 -5.96
C LEU A 81 -16.17 3.11 -5.62
N LEU A 82 -15.94 3.77 -4.47
CA LEU A 82 -16.82 4.83 -3.97
C LEU A 82 -16.57 6.20 -4.65
N ILE A 83 -15.30 6.54 -4.87
CA ILE A 83 -14.91 7.89 -5.32
C ILE A 83 -14.26 7.80 -6.70
N GLY A 84 -13.24 6.94 -6.84
CA GLY A 84 -12.45 6.77 -8.05
C GLY A 84 -11.68 8.03 -8.46
N GLN A 85 -10.77 7.87 -9.42
CA GLN A 85 -10.05 8.99 -10.03
C GLN A 85 -10.98 9.78 -10.95
N LYS A 86 -11.00 11.11 -10.79
CA LYS A 86 -11.84 12.04 -11.58
C LYS A 86 -11.04 13.09 -12.34
N ASP A 87 -9.74 13.23 -12.05
CA ASP A 87 -8.89 14.19 -12.74
C ASP A 87 -8.60 13.72 -14.16
N GLU A 88 -9.13 14.44 -15.17
CA GLU A 88 -8.95 14.09 -16.57
C GLU A 88 -7.48 14.10 -17.01
N ARG A 89 -6.63 14.95 -16.42
CA ARG A 89 -5.20 15.02 -16.78
C ARG A 89 -4.49 13.74 -16.38
N VAL A 90 -4.74 13.27 -15.15
CA VAL A 90 -4.17 12.01 -14.64
C VAL A 90 -4.65 10.82 -15.46
N LEU A 91 -5.93 10.81 -15.85
CA LEU A 91 -6.49 9.75 -16.68
C LEU A 91 -5.87 9.73 -18.09
N GLN A 92 -5.64 10.90 -18.69
CA GLN A 92 -4.99 11.03 -19.99
C GLN A 92 -3.53 10.58 -19.94
N GLU A 93 -2.76 11.02 -18.94
CA GLU A 93 -1.37 10.60 -18.74
C GLU A 93 -1.26 9.07 -18.57
N PHE A 94 -2.17 8.46 -17.80
CA PHE A 94 -2.22 7.01 -17.65
C PHE A 94 -2.50 6.32 -19.00
N ASP A 95 -3.47 6.82 -19.77
CA ASP A 95 -3.83 6.26 -21.08
C ASP A 95 -2.70 6.41 -22.10
N GLU A 96 -1.96 7.51 -22.09
CA GLU A 96 -0.80 7.76 -22.95
C GLU A 96 0.31 6.74 -22.69
N VAL A 97 0.71 6.57 -21.43
CA VAL A 97 1.74 5.61 -21.02
C VAL A 97 1.33 4.18 -21.39
N VAL A 98 0.05 3.81 -21.17
CA VAL A 98 -0.45 2.47 -21.55
C VAL A 98 -0.43 2.26 -23.06
N ASN A 99 -0.70 3.28 -23.86
CA ASN A 99 -0.64 3.19 -25.31
C ASN A 99 0.81 3.06 -25.82
N GLU A 100 1.76 3.74 -25.19
CA GLU A 100 3.19 3.64 -25.53
C GLU A 100 3.74 2.24 -25.24
N ILE A 101 3.38 1.63 -24.09
CA ILE A 101 3.82 0.27 -23.73
C ILE A 101 3.23 -0.80 -24.67
N LYS A 102 2.05 -0.56 -25.25
CA LYS A 102 1.40 -1.49 -26.18
C LYS A 102 1.92 -1.41 -27.61
N ARG A 103 2.64 -0.34 -27.95
CA ARG A 103 3.18 -0.08 -29.28
C ARG A 103 4.45 -0.89 -29.53
#